data_AF-A0AAD7H8D3-F1
#
_entry.id   AF-A0AAD7H8D3-F1
#
_cell.length_a   1.000
_cell.length_b   1.000
_cell.length_c   1.000
_cell.angle_alpha   90.00
_cell.angle_beta   90.00
_cell.angle_gamma   90.00
#
_symmetry.space_group_name_H-M   'P 1'
#
loop_
_entity.id
_entity.type
_entity.pdbx_description
1 polymer ?
#
loop_
_entity_poly.entity_id
_entity_poly.type
_entity_poly.pdbx_seq_one_letter_code
_entity_poly.pdbx_strand_id
1 'polypeptide(L)'
;MPPPRSPSPEPQPSSPSSSHLSPALSASSADGLLRPGVLNLGSTLPSRDCRSNPPMERGTEEVPCKGLQLVFPLGENHHIGYPFGLHSHRSLPWDYYSEGDRFYLRSTTCSKTTSADSAICSKCNKIRNNDIFKNIVDRIAHGVNENTLLMYYPIGGLVTKIRR
;
A
#
# COMPACT_ATOMS: atom_id res chain seq x y z
N MET A 1 63.71 3.76 -0.49
CA MET A 1 62.23 3.75 -0.52
C MET A 1 61.78 2.30 -0.42
N PRO A 2 60.98 1.92 0.58
CA PRO A 2 60.49 0.55 0.70
C PRO A 2 59.40 0.27 -0.36
N PRO A 3 59.28 -0.98 -0.84
CA PRO A 3 58.28 -1.35 -1.84
C PRO A 3 56.85 -1.37 -1.26
N PRO A 4 55.83 -1.15 -2.10
CA PRO A 4 54.43 -1.18 -1.68
C PRO A 4 54.01 -2.59 -1.25
N ARG A 5 53.35 -2.70 -0.09
CA ARG A 5 52.78 -3.95 0.42
C ARG A 5 51.58 -4.37 -0.42
N SER A 6 51.54 -5.64 -0.79
CA SER A 6 50.41 -6.27 -1.48
C SER A 6 49.15 -6.28 -0.59
N PRO A 7 47.95 -6.10 -1.17
CA PRO A 7 46.70 -6.14 -0.42
C PRO A 7 46.37 -7.56 0.07
N SER A 8 45.87 -7.65 1.30
CA SER A 8 45.41 -8.92 1.91
C SER A 8 44.06 -9.35 1.33
N PRO A 9 43.79 -10.66 1.21
CA PRO A 9 42.54 -11.17 0.68
C PRO A 9 41.35 -10.93 1.63
N GLU A 10 40.23 -10.54 1.03
CA GLU A 10 38.96 -10.20 1.66
C GLU A 10 38.23 -11.47 2.17
N PRO A 11 37.69 -11.50 3.40
CA PRO A 11 37.00 -12.65 3.93
C PRO A 11 35.59 -12.81 3.34
N GLN A 12 35.26 -14.00 2.84
CA GLN A 12 33.95 -14.30 2.29
C GLN A 12 32.89 -14.51 3.38
N PRO A 13 31.65 -13.99 3.20
CA PRO A 13 30.56 -14.18 4.15
C PRO A 13 29.94 -15.59 4.05
N SER A 14 29.81 -16.25 5.19
CA SER A 14 29.13 -17.53 5.36
C SER A 14 27.60 -17.39 5.29
N SER A 15 26.96 -18.31 4.58
CA SER A 15 25.51 -18.35 4.39
C SER A 15 24.76 -18.82 5.66
N PRO A 16 23.59 -18.27 6.00
CA PRO A 16 22.78 -18.77 7.11
C PRO A 16 21.94 -20.01 6.72
N SER A 17 21.91 -20.97 7.63
CA SER A 17 21.15 -22.23 7.55
C SER A 17 19.64 -21.99 7.70
N SER A 18 18.86 -22.55 6.77
CA SER A 18 17.40 -22.63 6.86
C SER A 18 16.96 -23.79 7.76
N SER A 19 16.03 -23.53 8.67
CA SER A 19 15.37 -24.62 9.40
C SER A 19 13.91 -24.29 9.77
N HIS A 20 13.03 -25.23 9.38
CA HIS A 20 11.79 -25.66 10.02
C HIS A 20 10.44 -24.90 9.82
N LEU A 21 9.68 -25.42 8.84
CA LEU A 21 8.41 -26.20 8.97
C LEU A 21 7.29 -25.72 9.94
N SER A 22 6.10 -25.56 9.33
CA SER A 22 4.74 -25.36 9.88
C SER A 22 4.22 -26.54 10.75
N PRO A 23 3.02 -26.50 11.41
CA PRO A 23 1.73 -26.66 10.70
C PRO A 23 0.45 -26.03 11.34
N ALA A 24 -0.65 -26.22 10.61
CA ALA A 24 -2.02 -25.71 10.72
C ALA A 24 -2.93 -26.28 11.83
N LEU A 25 -4.07 -25.60 12.08
CA LEU A 25 -5.33 -26.11 12.67
C LEU A 25 -6.53 -25.37 12.01
N SER A 26 -7.34 -26.03 11.17
CA SER A 26 -8.65 -26.71 11.45
C SER A 26 -9.83 -25.73 11.61
N ALA A 27 -10.77 -25.65 10.65
CA ALA A 27 -12.09 -26.34 10.58
C ALA A 27 -13.05 -25.95 11.74
N SER A 28 -14.37 -25.72 11.64
CA SER A 28 -15.46 -26.00 10.71
C SER A 28 -16.69 -25.22 11.23
N SER A 29 -17.72 -24.94 10.41
CA SER A 29 -19.12 -25.31 10.72
C SER A 29 -20.10 -24.78 9.68
N ALA A 30 -20.84 -25.72 9.13
CA ALA A 30 -21.98 -25.55 8.25
C ALA A 30 -23.28 -25.49 9.07
N ASP A 31 -24.38 -25.35 8.31
CA ASP A 31 -25.77 -25.66 8.63
C ASP A 31 -26.68 -24.54 9.17
N GLY A 32 -27.70 -24.25 8.35
CA GLY A 32 -28.79 -23.33 8.62
C GLY A 32 -29.81 -23.30 7.49
N LEU A 33 -30.21 -24.48 7.00
CA LEU A 33 -31.41 -24.66 6.17
C LEU A 33 -32.66 -24.46 7.05
N LEU A 34 -33.63 -23.66 6.59
CA LEU A 34 -35.08 -23.91 6.67
C LEU A 34 -35.85 -22.75 6.01
N ARG A 35 -36.45 -23.03 4.83
CA ARG A 35 -37.62 -22.32 4.27
C ARG A 35 -38.85 -23.19 4.55
N PRO A 36 -40.02 -22.59 4.80
CA PRO A 36 -41.17 -22.98 3.96
C PRO A 36 -42.26 -21.89 3.75
N GLY A 37 -42.96 -22.01 2.61
CA GLY A 37 -44.29 -21.42 2.32
C GLY A 37 -44.29 -19.93 1.99
N VAL A 38 -45.13 -19.35 1.14
CA VAL A 38 -46.52 -19.68 0.77
C VAL A 38 -46.83 -19.08 -0.61
N LEU A 39 -47.66 -19.79 -1.38
CA LEU A 39 -48.28 -19.36 -2.65
C LEU A 39 -49.22 -18.17 -2.42
N ASN A 40 -49.20 -17.14 -3.26
CA ASN A 40 -50.45 -16.45 -3.55
C ASN A 40 -50.54 -15.84 -4.95
N LEU A 41 -51.72 -16.06 -5.51
CA LEU A 41 -52.15 -15.89 -6.88
C LEU A 41 -52.91 -14.56 -7.00
N GLY A 42 -52.65 -13.81 -8.07
CA GLY A 42 -53.64 -12.92 -8.69
C GLY A 42 -53.92 -11.57 -8.03
N SER A 43 -53.46 -10.50 -8.65
CA SER A 43 -54.16 -9.20 -8.69
C SER A 43 -53.64 -8.40 -9.88
N THR A 44 -54.37 -8.48 -10.98
CA THR A 44 -54.17 -7.73 -12.22
C THR A 44 -54.31 -6.23 -11.93
N LEU A 45 -53.22 -5.47 -12.04
CA LEU A 45 -53.26 -4.01 -12.02
C LEU A 45 -53.29 -3.46 -13.46
N PRO A 46 -54.02 -2.37 -13.70
CA PRO A 46 -54.18 -1.79 -15.03
C PRO A 46 -52.84 -1.25 -15.55
N SER A 47 -52.57 -1.63 -16.80
CA SER A 47 -51.49 -1.16 -17.67
C SER A 47 -51.35 0.36 -17.59
N ARG A 48 -50.37 0.83 -16.82
CA ARG A 48 -49.86 2.19 -16.90
C ARG A 48 -48.73 2.18 -17.93
N ASP A 49 -48.89 3.04 -18.92
CA ASP A 49 -47.96 3.26 -20.01
C ASP A 49 -46.51 3.16 -19.57
N CYS A 50 -45.75 2.33 -20.28
CA CYS A 50 -44.30 2.35 -20.28
C CYS A 50 -43.84 3.68 -20.90
N ARG A 51 -44.05 4.80 -20.20
CA ARG A 51 -43.26 6.00 -20.41
C ARG A 51 -41.83 5.58 -20.13
N SER A 52 -41.09 5.39 -21.21
CA SER A 52 -39.65 5.32 -21.22
C SER A 52 -39.12 6.45 -20.36
N ASN A 53 -38.74 6.13 -19.12
CA ASN A 53 -37.87 7.01 -18.36
C ASN A 53 -36.65 7.25 -19.26
N PRO A 54 -36.26 8.50 -19.53
CA PRO A 54 -34.98 8.74 -20.18
C PRO A 54 -33.92 7.98 -19.37
N PRO A 55 -32.91 7.36 -20.01
CA PRO A 55 -31.84 6.70 -19.28
C PRO A 55 -31.28 7.72 -18.31
N MET A 56 -31.56 7.50 -17.02
CA MET A 56 -31.15 8.38 -15.94
C MET A 56 -29.64 8.45 -16.08
N GLU A 57 -29.13 9.58 -16.60
CA GLU A 57 -27.71 9.81 -16.70
C GLU A 57 -27.19 9.63 -15.29
N ARG A 58 -26.48 8.52 -15.11
CA ARG A 58 -25.91 8.12 -13.84
C ARG A 58 -24.77 9.10 -13.63
N GLY A 59 -25.11 10.29 -13.12
CA GLY A 59 -24.15 11.34 -12.82
C GLY A 59 -23.03 10.68 -12.05
N THR A 60 -21.83 10.71 -12.62
CA THR A 60 -20.66 10.11 -12.00
C THR A 60 -20.40 10.90 -10.73
N GLU A 61 -20.88 10.39 -9.60
CA GLU A 61 -20.67 11.02 -8.31
C GLU A 61 -19.16 11.08 -8.09
N GLU A 62 -18.63 12.31 -8.04
CA GLU A 62 -17.23 12.54 -7.79
C GLU A 62 -16.98 12.51 -6.29
N VAL A 63 -16.05 11.66 -5.88
CA VAL A 63 -15.63 11.53 -4.48
C VAL A 63 -14.22 12.10 -4.29
N PRO A 64 -13.85 12.60 -3.11
CA PRO A 64 -12.49 13.08 -2.85
C PRO A 64 -11.43 11.99 -3.01
N CYS A 65 -10.36 12.29 -3.75
CA CYS A 65 -9.23 11.38 -3.94
C CYS A 65 -8.32 11.40 -2.70
N LYS A 66 -8.35 10.33 -1.91
CA LYS A 66 -7.42 10.13 -0.80
C LYS A 66 -5.97 9.93 -1.27
N GLY A 67 -5.76 9.38 -2.45
CA GLY A 67 -4.42 9.05 -2.95
C GLY A 67 -4.02 7.61 -2.64
N LEU A 68 -2.74 7.33 -2.75
CA LEU A 68 -2.18 5.98 -2.62
C LEU A 68 -1.91 5.66 -1.16
N GLN A 69 -2.70 4.75 -0.57
CA GLN A 69 -2.40 4.24 0.76
C GLN A 69 -1.14 3.37 0.73
N LEU A 70 -0.22 3.61 1.67
CA LEU A 70 0.95 2.80 1.91
C LEU A 70 0.74 2.01 3.22
N VAL A 71 0.98 0.70 3.15
CA VAL A 71 0.78 -0.23 4.26
C VAL A 71 2.15 -0.68 4.78
N PHE A 72 2.27 -0.77 6.10
CA PHE A 72 3.50 -1.16 6.79
C PHE A 72 3.38 -2.58 7.36
N PRO A 73 4.50 -3.30 7.53
CA PRO A 73 4.52 -4.60 8.20
C PRO A 73 3.95 -4.55 9.61
N LEU A 74 3.54 -5.71 10.14
CA LEU A 74 3.01 -5.81 11.49
C LEU A 74 4.04 -5.33 12.52
N GLY A 75 3.60 -4.49 13.46
CA GLY A 75 4.48 -3.90 14.48
C GLY A 75 5.23 -2.66 14.02
N GLU A 76 5.15 -2.31 12.74
CA GLU A 76 5.66 -1.04 12.20
C GLU A 76 4.54 -0.04 11.94
N ASN A 77 4.92 1.23 11.83
CA ASN A 77 4.01 2.29 11.43
C ASN A 77 4.75 3.32 10.57
N HIS A 78 3.98 4.21 9.96
CA HIS A 78 4.52 5.19 9.03
C HIS A 78 5.54 6.16 9.65
N HIS A 79 5.45 6.44 10.96
CA HIS A 79 6.39 7.34 11.63
C HIS A 79 7.81 6.75 11.71
N ILE A 80 7.92 5.42 11.82
CA ILE A 80 9.22 4.74 11.98
C ILE A 80 9.68 3.99 10.74
N GLY A 81 8.78 3.72 9.79
CA GLY A 81 9.05 2.94 8.57
C GLY A 81 9.17 3.76 7.28
N TYR A 82 8.62 4.98 7.22
CA TYR A 82 8.74 5.82 6.01
C TYR A 82 10.02 6.69 6.02
N PRO A 83 10.78 6.76 4.92
CA PRO A 83 12.01 7.56 4.85
C PRO A 83 11.73 9.04 4.59
N PHE A 84 11.25 9.76 5.60
CA PHE A 84 10.90 11.19 5.48
C PHE A 84 12.04 12.07 4.96
N GLY A 85 13.29 11.75 5.32
CA GLY A 85 14.47 12.50 4.88
C GLY A 85 14.64 12.58 3.36
N LEU A 86 14.00 11.68 2.61
CA LEU A 86 14.04 11.69 1.15
C LEU A 86 13.40 12.95 0.56
N HIS A 87 12.35 13.49 1.19
CA HIS A 87 11.68 14.72 0.75
C HIS A 87 12.56 15.97 0.87
N SER A 88 13.55 15.96 1.76
CA SER A 88 14.51 17.08 1.89
C SER A 88 15.62 17.03 0.83
N HIS A 89 15.87 15.87 0.22
CA HIS A 89 17.02 15.66 -0.68
C HIS A 89 16.60 15.41 -2.14
N ARG A 90 15.33 15.08 -2.39
CA ARG A 90 14.80 14.77 -3.71
C ARG A 90 13.48 15.51 -3.91
N SER A 91 13.28 16.04 -5.10
CA SER A 91 11.95 16.47 -5.53
C SER A 91 11.13 15.23 -5.87
N LEU A 92 10.25 14.83 -4.95
CA LEU A 92 9.35 13.70 -5.16
C LEU A 92 8.04 14.19 -5.81
N PRO A 93 7.47 13.45 -6.78
CA PRO A 93 6.23 13.86 -7.45
C PRO A 93 4.96 13.55 -6.62
N TRP A 94 5.11 13.44 -5.30
CA TRP A 94 4.02 13.24 -4.35
C TRP A 94 4.31 13.91 -3.01
N ASP A 95 3.24 14.40 -2.38
CA ASP A 95 3.19 14.75 -0.98
C ASP A 95 2.80 13.53 -0.14
N TYR A 96 2.92 13.65 1.17
CA TYR A 96 2.45 12.64 2.12
C TYR A 96 1.54 13.26 3.17
N TYR A 97 0.65 12.45 3.73
CA TYR A 97 -0.15 12.82 4.89
C TYR A 97 -0.65 11.57 5.62
N SER A 98 -1.14 11.77 6.84
CA SER A 98 -1.73 10.71 7.66
C SER A 98 -3.19 11.03 7.99
N GLU A 99 -4.03 10.00 8.05
CA GLU A 99 -5.42 10.08 8.49
C GLU A 99 -5.64 8.91 9.47
N GLY A 100 -5.67 9.23 10.77
CA GLY A 100 -5.63 8.21 11.83
C GLY A 100 -4.33 7.42 11.80
N ASP A 101 -4.43 6.09 11.77
CA ASP A 101 -3.31 5.15 11.68
C ASP A 101 -2.84 4.90 10.24
N ARG A 102 -3.53 5.47 9.26
CA ARG A 102 -3.25 5.25 7.83
C ARG A 102 -2.35 6.34 7.27
N PHE A 103 -1.49 5.93 6.34
CA PHE A 103 -0.55 6.81 5.65
C PHE A 103 -0.80 6.79 4.14
N TYR A 104 -0.80 7.97 3.55
CA TYR A 104 -1.14 8.16 2.14
C TYR A 104 -0.10 9.01 1.44
N LEU A 105 0.16 8.65 0.18
CA LEU A 105 0.92 9.45 -0.77
C LEU A 105 -0.05 10.06 -1.79
N ARG A 106 0.05 11.36 -1.99
CA ARG A 106 -0.81 12.09 -2.94
C ARG A 106 0.05 12.76 -3.98
N SER A 107 -0.23 12.48 -5.26
CA SER A 107 0.51 13.12 -6.35
C SER A 107 0.41 14.64 -6.22
N THR A 108 1.50 15.36 -6.48
CA THR A 108 1.49 16.83 -6.53
C THR A 108 0.59 17.35 -7.65
N THR A 109 0.26 16.50 -8.63
CA THR A 109 -0.68 16.77 -9.72
C THR A 109 -2.01 16.01 -9.56
N CYS A 110 -2.38 15.68 -8.31
CA CYS A 110 -3.64 15.00 -8.00
C CYS A 110 -4.85 15.79 -8.51
N SER A 111 -5.81 15.09 -9.11
CA SER A 111 -7.08 15.66 -9.58
C SER A 111 -8.00 16.14 -8.45
N LYS A 112 -7.66 15.85 -7.18
CA LYS A 112 -8.44 16.10 -5.95
C LYS A 112 -9.73 15.29 -5.84
N THR A 113 -10.39 14.96 -6.94
CA THR A 113 -11.55 14.08 -7.01
C THR A 113 -11.28 12.86 -7.89
N THR A 114 -12.17 11.88 -7.81
CA THR A 114 -12.16 10.62 -8.57
C THR A 114 -13.60 10.12 -8.71
N SER A 115 -13.88 9.23 -9.66
CA SER A 115 -15.21 8.63 -9.78
C SER A 115 -15.53 7.77 -8.55
N ALA A 116 -16.80 7.65 -8.19
CA ALA A 116 -17.25 6.79 -7.08
C ALA A 116 -16.74 5.33 -7.18
N ASP A 117 -16.56 4.83 -8.41
CA ASP A 117 -16.04 3.47 -8.66
C ASP A 117 -14.54 3.31 -8.37
N SER A 118 -13.79 4.41 -8.22
CA SER A 118 -12.35 4.39 -7.98
C SER A 118 -11.98 5.23 -6.76
N ALA A 119 -11.36 4.61 -5.75
CA ALA A 119 -10.89 5.33 -4.57
C ALA A 119 -9.68 6.26 -4.83
N ILE A 120 -9.04 6.16 -6.00
CA ILE A 120 -7.80 6.88 -6.33
C ILE A 120 -7.82 7.43 -7.76
N CYS A 121 -7.43 8.69 -7.93
CA CYS A 121 -7.30 9.26 -9.27
C CYS A 121 -6.10 8.67 -10.04
N SER A 122 -6.14 8.75 -11.37
CA SER A 122 -5.10 8.19 -12.23
C SER A 122 -3.70 8.75 -11.95
N LYS A 123 -3.58 10.03 -11.57
CA LYS A 123 -2.31 10.69 -11.24
C LYS A 123 -1.69 10.14 -9.97
N CYS A 124 -2.48 9.93 -8.91
CA CYS A 124 -2.02 9.27 -7.69
C CYS A 124 -1.69 7.78 -7.93
N ASN A 125 -2.45 7.09 -8.78
CA ASN A 125 -2.16 5.70 -9.12
C ASN A 125 -0.78 5.54 -9.81
N LYS A 126 -0.37 6.51 -10.63
CA LYS A 126 0.94 6.50 -11.31
C LYS A 126 2.14 6.53 -10.37
N ILE A 127 1.98 6.89 -9.10
CA ILE A 127 3.06 6.81 -8.10
C ILE A 127 3.62 5.39 -8.02
N ARG A 128 2.77 4.35 -8.17
CA ARG A 128 3.17 2.93 -8.16
C ARG A 128 4.24 2.59 -9.19
N ASN A 129 4.27 3.32 -10.30
CA ASN A 129 5.20 3.06 -11.39
C ASN A 129 6.54 3.79 -11.21
N ASN A 130 6.65 4.70 -10.24
CA ASN A 130 7.88 5.45 -9.98
C ASN A 130 8.93 4.58 -9.28
N ASP A 131 10.16 4.59 -9.77
CA ASP A 131 11.22 3.71 -9.25
C ASP A 131 11.67 4.08 -7.82
N ILE A 132 11.61 5.36 -7.46
CA ILE A 132 11.87 5.78 -6.08
C ILE A 132 10.81 5.20 -5.15
N PHE A 133 9.53 5.23 -5.55
CA PHE A 133 8.45 4.63 -4.76
C PHE A 133 8.64 3.12 -4.62
N LYS A 134 8.95 2.39 -5.70
CA LYS A 134 9.23 0.94 -5.65
C LYS A 134 10.37 0.61 -4.69
N ASN A 135 11.46 1.39 -4.73
CA ASN A 135 12.59 1.21 -3.81
C ASN A 135 12.23 1.51 -2.35
N ILE A 136 11.31 2.45 -2.08
CA ILE A 136 10.80 2.69 -0.73
C ILE A 136 10.00 1.48 -0.24
N VAL A 137 9.07 0.98 -1.07
CA VAL A 137 8.25 -0.19 -0.73
C VAL A 137 9.11 -1.43 -0.48
N ASP A 138 10.10 -1.67 -1.34
CA ASP A 138 11.05 -2.77 -1.18
C ASP A 138 11.78 -2.71 0.16
N ARG A 139 12.25 -1.52 0.56
CA ARG A 139 12.96 -1.32 1.84
C ARG A 139 12.04 -1.39 3.06
N ILE A 140 10.77 -1.00 2.93
CA ILE A 140 9.78 -1.20 3.97
C ILE A 140 9.54 -2.71 4.18
N ALA A 141 9.53 -3.49 3.11
CA ALA A 141 9.28 -4.93 3.18
C ALA A 141 10.51 -5.73 3.65
N HIS A 142 11.71 -5.35 3.18
CA HIS A 142 12.93 -6.17 3.34
C HIS A 142 14.00 -5.51 4.21
N GLY A 143 13.75 -4.30 4.72
CA GLY A 143 14.72 -3.51 5.48
C GLY A 143 15.68 -2.71 4.59
N VAL A 144 16.54 -1.91 5.23
CA VAL A 144 17.50 -1.03 4.57
C VAL A 144 18.90 -1.64 4.65
N ASN A 145 19.58 -1.76 3.51
CA ASN A 145 20.97 -2.23 3.46
C ASN A 145 21.91 -1.26 4.20
N GLU A 146 22.91 -1.78 4.92
CA GLU A 146 23.85 -1.01 5.76
C GLU A 146 24.61 0.10 5.01
N ASN A 147 24.86 -0.08 3.71
CA ASN A 147 25.57 0.85 2.84
C ASN A 147 24.64 1.90 2.18
N THR A 148 23.35 1.89 2.51
CA THR A 148 22.40 2.87 1.97
C THR A 148 22.72 4.27 2.50
N LEU A 149 22.52 5.31 1.69
CA LEU A 149 22.60 6.70 2.15
C LEU A 149 21.56 6.98 3.25
N LEU A 150 21.94 7.81 4.23
CA LEU A 150 21.12 8.10 5.42
C LEU A 150 19.71 8.65 5.09
N MET A 151 19.55 9.40 4.01
CA MET A 151 18.25 9.95 3.60
C MET A 151 17.20 8.90 3.26
N TYR A 152 17.61 7.66 3.02
CA TYR A 152 16.72 6.53 2.76
C TYR A 152 16.44 5.67 3.99
N TYR A 153 17.11 5.94 5.11
CA TYR A 153 16.77 5.26 6.35
C TYR A 153 15.49 5.87 6.93
N PRO A 154 14.52 5.03 7.30
CA PRO A 154 13.42 5.51 8.12
C PRO A 154 13.92 5.72 9.55
N ILE A 155 13.16 6.45 10.37
CA ILE A 155 13.60 6.86 11.71
C ILE A 155 13.95 5.65 12.58
N GLY A 156 13.19 4.56 12.52
CA GLY A 156 13.48 3.33 13.29
C GLY A 156 14.84 2.71 12.93
N GLY A 157 15.21 2.76 11.64
CA GLY A 157 16.51 2.30 11.17
C GLY A 157 17.67 3.20 11.62
N LEU A 158 17.46 4.53 11.63
CA LEU A 158 18.47 5.49 12.12
C LEU A 158 18.78 5.30 13.61
N VAL A 159 17.75 5.14 14.43
CA VAL A 159 17.91 4.90 15.88
C VAL A 159 18.71 3.63 16.14
N THR A 160 18.44 2.57 15.36
CA THR A 160 19.19 1.30 15.46
C THR A 160 20.65 1.47 15.06
N LYS A 161 20.93 2.29 14.03
CA LYS A 161 22.29 2.54 13.53
C LYS A 161 23.14 3.37 14.50
N ILE A 162 22.55 4.35 15.19
CA ILE A 162 23.26 5.22 16.16
C ILE A 162 23.59 4.50 17.47
N ARG A 163 22.79 3.49 17.85
CA ARG A 163 22.97 2.75 19.12
C ARG A 163 24.04 1.65 19.06
N ARG A 164 24.62 1.39 17.90
CA ARG A 164 25.68 0.40 17.67
C ARG A 164 27.02 1.12 17.53
#